data_AF-A0A957RCS3-F1
#
_entry.id   AF-A0A957RCS3-F1
#
_cell.length_a   1.000
_cell.length_b   1.000
_cell.length_c   1.000
_cell.angle_alpha   90.00
_cell.angle_beta   90.00
_cell.angle_gamma   90.00
#
_symmetry.space_group_name_H-M   'P 1'
#
loop_
_entity.id
_entity.type
_entity.pdbx_description
1 polymer ?
#
loop_
_entity_poly.entity_id
_entity_poly.type
_entity_poly.pdbx_seq_one_letter_code
_entity_poly.pdbx_strand_id
1 'polypeptide(L)'
;MLIANNITELIGKTPLVRINRLAGDAQATIAAKLEFFNPAGSVKDRIGLSMIEAAEAAGLLGPETVILEPTSGNTGIGLAFVAAAKGYKCTLVMPETMSVERRLLLRAYGADLVLTPGPEGMKGAIRTAEEMAAADSRYFIPQQFMNAANPAVHRA
;
A
#
# COMPACT_ATOMS: atom_id res chain seq x y z
N MET A 1 22.61 -8.93 17.50
CA MET A 1 21.40 -9.27 16.74
C MET A 1 20.72 -7.97 16.35
N LEU A 2 20.23 -7.86 15.12
CA LEU A 2 19.42 -6.70 14.70
C LEU A 2 17.98 -6.94 15.19
N ILE A 3 17.47 -6.05 16.04
CA ILE A 3 16.08 -6.06 16.51
C ILE A 3 15.45 -4.78 15.95
N ALA A 4 14.45 -4.94 15.09
CA ALA A 4 13.71 -3.81 14.51
C ALA A 4 12.74 -3.21 15.55
N ASN A 5 12.52 -1.89 15.50
CA ASN A 5 11.59 -1.22 16.41
C ASN A 5 10.13 -1.53 16.07
N ASN A 6 9.83 -1.77 14.80
CA ASN A 6 8.55 -2.28 14.34
C ASN A 6 8.70 -3.00 12.99
N ILE A 7 7.62 -3.63 12.52
CA ILE A 7 7.63 -4.45 11.31
C ILE A 7 7.93 -3.66 10.02
N THR A 8 7.70 -2.35 9.99
CA THR A 8 7.93 -1.52 8.80
C THR A 8 9.42 -1.36 8.47
N GLU A 9 10.32 -1.43 9.47
CA GLU A 9 11.77 -1.39 9.26
C GLU A 9 12.32 -2.64 8.54
N LEU A 10 11.49 -3.69 8.40
CA LEU A 10 11.80 -4.91 7.67
C LEU A 10 11.27 -4.89 6.22
N ILE A 11 10.66 -3.79 5.78
CA ILE A 11 10.26 -3.61 4.38
C ILE A 11 11.52 -3.41 3.52
N GLY A 12 11.53 -4.06 2.35
CA GLY A 12 12.63 -3.99 1.40
C GLY A 12 13.72 -5.04 1.66
N LYS A 13 14.94 -4.75 1.17
CA LYS A 13 16.10 -5.67 1.21
C LYS A 13 15.79 -7.11 0.74
N THR A 14 14.83 -7.24 -0.16
CA THR A 14 14.36 -8.50 -0.74
C THR A 14 15.48 -9.20 -1.54
N PRO A 15 15.51 -10.54 -1.58
CA PRO A 15 16.58 -11.26 -2.25
C PRO A 15 16.46 -11.19 -3.78
N LEU A 16 17.59 -11.43 -4.45
CA LEU A 16 17.63 -11.81 -5.86
C LEU A 16 17.79 -13.33 -5.96
N VAL A 17 17.05 -13.96 -6.86
CA VAL A 17 17.21 -15.38 -7.20
C VAL A 17 17.50 -15.53 -8.68
N ARG A 18 18.55 -16.27 -9.01
CA ARG A 18 18.90 -16.61 -10.39
C ARG A 18 17.84 -17.54 -11.00
N ILE A 19 17.38 -17.21 -12.20
CA ILE A 19 16.48 -18.06 -12.98
C ILE A 19 17.32 -19.05 -13.78
N ASN A 20 17.41 -20.31 -13.32
CA ASN A 20 18.27 -21.31 -13.97
C ASN A 20 17.59 -22.02 -15.16
N ARG A 21 16.37 -22.54 -14.98
CA ARG A 21 15.72 -23.40 -16.00
C ARG A 21 15.00 -22.61 -17.10
N LEU A 22 14.26 -21.56 -16.73
CA LEU A 22 13.51 -20.76 -17.71
C LEU A 22 14.41 -19.86 -18.56
N ALA A 23 15.67 -19.67 -18.17
CA ALA A 23 16.64 -18.91 -18.95
C ALA A 23 17.15 -19.66 -20.20
N GLY A 24 16.97 -20.99 -20.27
CA GLY A 24 17.43 -21.79 -21.42
C GLY A 24 18.90 -21.55 -21.74
N ASP A 25 19.21 -21.29 -23.01
CA ASP A 25 20.56 -21.02 -23.51
C ASP A 25 20.95 -19.53 -23.44
N ALA A 26 20.24 -18.73 -22.63
CA ALA A 26 20.54 -17.31 -22.48
C ALA A 26 21.99 -17.10 -22.01
N GLN A 27 22.74 -16.31 -22.77
CA GLN A 27 24.13 -15.95 -22.46
C GLN A 27 24.23 -14.88 -21.36
N ALA A 28 23.11 -14.36 -20.88
CA ALA A 28 23.02 -13.35 -19.83
C ALA A 28 22.49 -13.94 -18.52
N THR A 29 22.91 -13.38 -17.38
CA THR A 29 22.30 -13.75 -16.08
C THR A 29 20.93 -13.09 -15.94
N ILE A 30 19.88 -13.91 -15.89
CA ILE A 30 18.53 -13.45 -15.56
C ILE A 30 18.27 -13.73 -14.07
N ALA A 31 17.89 -12.70 -13.31
CA ALA A 31 17.55 -12.81 -11.90
C ALA A 31 16.20 -12.17 -11.60
N ALA A 32 15.43 -12.77 -10.70
CA ALA A 32 14.18 -12.24 -10.19
C ALA A 32 14.39 -11.55 -8.84
N LYS A 33 13.89 -10.31 -8.70
CA LYS A 33 13.81 -9.60 -7.42
C LYS A 33 12.53 -9.99 -6.70
N LEU A 34 12.66 -10.66 -5.56
CA LEU A 34 11.53 -11.35 -4.92
C LEU A 34 10.76 -10.43 -3.97
N GLU A 35 10.01 -9.48 -4.52
CA GLU A 35 9.24 -8.48 -3.74
C GLU A 35 8.09 -9.06 -2.91
N PHE A 36 7.76 -10.34 -3.07
CA PHE A 36 6.82 -11.02 -2.20
C PHE A 36 7.42 -11.40 -0.83
N PHE A 37 8.72 -11.19 -0.62
CA PHE A 37 9.35 -11.31 0.70
C PHE A 37 9.17 -10.07 1.60
N ASN A 38 8.56 -8.99 1.10
CA ASN A 38 8.14 -7.91 1.98
C ASN A 38 7.09 -8.43 2.99
N PRO A 39 6.99 -7.85 4.20
CA PRO A 39 6.16 -8.39 5.29
C PRO A 39 4.69 -8.63 4.97
N ALA A 40 4.06 -7.76 4.19
CA ALA A 40 2.67 -7.88 3.73
C ALA A 40 2.55 -8.48 2.31
N GLY A 41 3.66 -9.03 1.79
CA GLY A 41 3.67 -9.96 0.67
C GLY A 41 3.76 -9.31 -0.71
N SER A 42 4.10 -8.02 -0.82
CA SER A 42 4.23 -7.38 -2.13
C SER A 42 5.20 -6.20 -2.18
N VAL A 43 5.52 -5.76 -3.40
CA VAL A 43 6.29 -4.52 -3.63
C VAL A 43 5.60 -3.26 -3.08
N LYS A 44 4.28 -3.31 -2.85
CA LYS A 44 3.49 -2.14 -2.43
C LYS A 44 3.73 -1.74 -0.98
N ASP A 45 4.28 -2.63 -0.16
CA ASP A 45 4.73 -2.32 1.20
C ASP A 45 5.70 -1.13 1.19
N ARG A 46 6.58 -1.07 0.18
CA ARG A 46 7.54 0.03 0.00
C ARG A 46 6.84 1.37 -0.18
N ILE A 47 5.84 1.43 -1.05
CA ILE A 47 5.15 2.70 -1.34
C ILE A 47 4.18 3.06 -0.22
N GLY A 48 3.59 2.05 0.45
CA GLY A 48 2.77 2.24 1.64
C GLY A 48 3.58 2.92 2.73
N LEU A 49 4.82 2.45 2.99
CA LEU A 49 5.70 3.09 3.96
C LEU A 49 6.15 4.48 3.48
N SER A 50 6.72 4.57 2.27
CA SER A 50 7.31 5.81 1.75
C SER A 50 6.32 6.96 1.68
N MET A 51 5.08 6.72 1.23
CA MET A 51 4.08 7.78 1.15
C MET A 51 3.61 8.26 2.53
N ILE A 52 3.55 7.36 3.52
CA ILE A 52 3.21 7.71 4.90
C ILE A 52 4.35 8.49 5.55
N GLU A 53 5.60 8.04 5.42
CA GLU A 53 6.76 8.76 5.97
C GLU A 53 6.95 10.14 5.32
N ALA A 54 6.71 10.25 4.01
CA ALA A 54 6.73 11.55 3.32
C ALA A 54 5.64 12.50 3.87
N ALA A 55 4.44 11.97 4.16
CA ALA A 55 3.37 12.75 4.75
C ALA A 55 3.64 13.13 6.22
N GLU A 56 4.25 12.24 7.01
CA GLU A 56 4.73 12.52 8.37
C GLU A 56 5.77 13.66 8.34
N ALA A 57 6.78 13.55 7.48
CA ALA A 57 7.84 14.55 7.34
C ALA A 57 7.32 15.92 6.87
N ALA A 58 6.24 15.92 6.08
CA ALA A 58 5.57 17.14 5.64
C ALA A 58 4.57 17.71 6.67
N GLY A 59 4.37 17.05 7.81
CA GLY A 59 3.42 17.48 8.85
C GLY A 59 1.95 17.33 8.45
N LEU A 60 1.64 16.47 7.48
CA LEU A 60 0.28 16.25 6.96
C LEU A 60 -0.51 15.23 7.79
N LEU A 61 0.16 14.43 8.62
CA LEU A 61 -0.46 13.43 9.47
C LEU A 61 -0.44 13.88 10.94
N GLY A 62 -1.61 13.90 11.56
CA GLY A 62 -1.81 14.11 12.98
C GLY A 62 -2.56 12.94 13.65
N PRO A 63 -2.81 13.01 14.96
CA PRO A 63 -3.45 11.93 15.73
C PRO A 63 -4.85 11.55 15.24
N GLU A 64 -5.59 12.53 14.69
CA GLU A 64 -6.96 12.31 14.18
C GLU A 64 -7.00 12.07 12.67
N THR A 65 -5.85 12.08 12.00
CA THR A 65 -5.79 11.86 10.55
C THR A 65 -6.17 10.42 10.22
N VAL A 66 -6.99 10.27 9.18
CA VAL A 66 -7.38 8.98 8.62
C VAL A 66 -6.78 8.86 7.23
N ILE A 67 -5.99 7.81 7.00
CA ILE A 67 -5.45 7.51 5.68
C ILE A 67 -6.60 6.99 4.82
N LEU A 68 -6.90 7.67 3.72
CA LEU A 68 -7.98 7.31 2.80
C LEU A 68 -7.37 7.00 1.42
N GLU A 69 -7.59 5.81 0.88
CA GLU A 69 -7.12 5.52 -0.50
C GLU A 69 -8.17 4.72 -1.29
N PRO A 70 -8.51 5.17 -2.51
CA PRO A 70 -9.33 4.37 -3.41
C PRO A 70 -8.48 3.25 -4.02
N THR A 71 -8.55 2.06 -3.46
CA THR A 71 -7.79 0.91 -3.94
C THR A 71 -8.39 -0.42 -3.47
N SER A 72 -8.28 -1.42 -4.32
CA SER A 72 -8.66 -2.81 -4.02
C SER A 72 -7.49 -3.80 -4.13
N GLY A 73 -6.28 -3.27 -4.36
CA GLY A 73 -5.09 -4.03 -4.65
C GLY A 73 -4.10 -4.05 -3.48
N ASN A 74 -2.87 -4.42 -3.82
CA ASN A 74 -1.78 -4.53 -2.87
C ASN A 74 -1.41 -3.17 -2.24
N THR A 75 -1.72 -2.04 -2.86
CA THR A 75 -1.53 -0.72 -2.24
C THR A 75 -2.42 -0.56 -1.00
N GLY A 76 -3.66 -1.05 -1.04
CA GLY A 76 -4.53 -1.06 0.14
C GLY A 76 -3.97 -1.93 1.26
N ILE A 77 -3.44 -3.11 0.91
CA ILE A 77 -2.78 -4.00 1.87
C ILE A 77 -1.57 -3.31 2.50
N GLY A 78 -0.67 -2.73 1.68
CA GLY A 78 0.52 -2.03 2.16
C GLY A 78 0.19 -0.83 3.05
N LEU A 79 -0.81 -0.02 2.69
CA LEU A 79 -1.27 1.12 3.50
C LEU A 79 -1.93 0.68 4.80
N ALA A 80 -2.84 -0.30 4.76
CA ALA A 80 -3.48 -0.83 5.98
C ALA A 80 -2.45 -1.44 6.94
N PHE A 81 -1.50 -2.21 6.41
CA PHE A 81 -0.39 -2.79 7.16
C PHE A 81 0.49 -1.71 7.84
N VAL A 82 0.93 -0.70 7.08
CA VAL A 82 1.76 0.39 7.61
C VAL A 82 0.98 1.25 8.60
N ALA A 83 -0.29 1.57 8.32
CA ALA A 83 -1.16 2.31 9.21
C ALA A 83 -1.32 1.58 10.55
N ALA A 84 -1.59 0.27 10.53
CA ALA A 84 -1.68 -0.55 11.73
C ALA A 84 -0.37 -0.56 12.54
N ALA A 85 0.77 -0.68 11.87
CA ALA A 85 2.08 -0.69 12.52
C ALA A 85 2.48 0.66 13.13
N LYS A 86 2.05 1.78 12.52
CA LYS A 86 2.34 3.15 12.97
C LYS A 86 1.24 3.79 13.82
N GLY A 87 0.08 3.13 13.98
CA GLY A 87 -1.02 3.60 14.82
C GLY A 87 -1.98 4.59 14.14
N TYR A 88 -2.04 4.61 12.80
CA TYR A 88 -2.99 5.43 12.05
C TYR A 88 -4.29 4.68 11.74
N LYS A 89 -5.40 5.42 11.69
CA LYS A 89 -6.66 4.92 11.12
C LYS A 89 -6.52 4.83 9.60
N CYS A 90 -7.10 3.79 9.00
CA CYS A 90 -7.06 3.56 7.56
C CYS A 90 -8.46 3.23 7.04
N THR A 91 -8.88 3.92 5.98
CA THR A 91 -10.12 3.67 5.27
C THR A 91 -9.81 3.43 3.80
N LEU A 92 -10.34 2.35 3.24
CA LEU A 92 -10.13 1.97 1.85
C LEU A 92 -11.46 1.97 1.10
N VAL A 93 -11.49 2.68 -0.03
CA VAL A 93 -12.67 2.74 -0.89
C VAL A 93 -12.49 1.81 -2.07
N MET A 94 -13.45 0.91 -2.31
CA MET A 94 -13.34 -0.07 -3.39
C MET A 94 -14.70 -0.53 -3.93
N PRO A 95 -14.75 -1.05 -5.16
CA PRO A 95 -15.96 -1.67 -5.69
C PRO A 95 -16.37 -2.91 -4.87
N GLU A 96 -17.67 -3.15 -4.70
CA GLU A 96 -18.19 -4.33 -4.00
C GLU A 96 -17.85 -5.67 -4.70
N THR A 97 -17.47 -5.62 -5.99
CA THR A 97 -17.04 -6.77 -6.79
C THR A 97 -15.67 -7.34 -6.36
N MET A 98 -14.99 -6.69 -5.41
CA MET A 98 -13.72 -7.17 -4.88
C MET A 98 -13.91 -8.41 -4.01
N SER A 99 -12.93 -9.32 -4.10
CA SER A 99 -13.01 -10.63 -3.45
C SER A 99 -13.23 -10.50 -1.94
N VAL A 100 -13.98 -11.45 -1.38
CA VAL A 100 -14.28 -11.49 0.06
C VAL A 100 -12.99 -11.67 0.86
N GLU A 101 -12.07 -12.50 0.37
CA GLU A 101 -10.78 -12.79 1.01
C GLU A 101 -9.94 -11.52 1.15
N ARG A 102 -9.90 -10.68 0.11
CA ARG A 102 -9.20 -9.38 0.19
C ARG A 102 -9.85 -8.45 1.20
N ARG A 103 -11.18 -8.37 1.24
CA ARG A 103 -11.89 -7.55 2.23
C ARG A 103 -11.64 -8.04 3.66
N LEU A 104 -11.59 -9.35 3.87
CA LEU A 104 -11.26 -9.94 5.18
C LEU A 104 -9.82 -9.61 5.60
N LEU A 105 -8.85 -9.75 4.70
CA LEU A 105 -7.46 -9.41 4.98
C LEU A 105 -7.29 -7.94 5.39
N LEU A 106 -7.93 -7.02 4.66
CA LEU A 106 -7.84 -5.58 4.97
C LEU A 106 -8.47 -5.24 6.32
N ARG A 107 -9.62 -5.85 6.64
CA ARG A 107 -10.24 -5.73 7.97
C ARG A 107 -9.39 -6.34 9.08
N ALA A 108 -8.65 -7.42 8.80
CA ALA A 108 -7.74 -8.02 9.76
C ALA A 108 -6.56 -7.09 10.12
N TYR A 109 -6.15 -6.20 9.21
CA TYR A 109 -5.24 -5.10 9.50
C TYR A 109 -5.93 -3.90 10.19
N GLY A 110 -7.24 -3.96 10.46
CA GLY A 110 -7.99 -2.90 11.10
C GLY A 110 -8.44 -1.77 10.17
N ALA A 111 -8.41 -1.98 8.84
CA ALA A 111 -8.91 -0.98 7.90
C ALA A 111 -10.43 -1.00 7.79
N ASP A 112 -11.03 0.19 7.78
CA ASP A 112 -12.43 0.40 7.42
C ASP A 112 -12.60 0.32 5.91
N LEU A 113 -13.67 -0.33 5.44
CA LEU A 113 -13.93 -0.51 4.01
C LEU A 113 -15.21 0.20 3.60
N VAL A 114 -15.10 1.12 2.65
CA VAL A 114 -16.24 1.77 1.99
C VAL A 114 -16.42 1.09 0.64
N LEU A 115 -17.60 0.50 0.43
CA LEU A 115 -17.93 -0.20 -0.80
C LEU A 115 -18.70 0.72 -1.75
N THR A 116 -18.29 0.75 -3.01
CA THR A 116 -19.00 1.46 -4.09
C THR A 116 -19.68 0.48 -5.04
N PRO A 117 -20.72 0.89 -5.78
CA PRO A 117 -21.40 0.03 -6.74
C PRO A 117 -20.44 -0.61 -7.74
N GLY A 118 -20.58 -1.92 -7.95
CA GLY A 118 -19.73 -2.68 -8.88
C GLY A 118 -19.62 -2.09 -10.29
N PRO A 119 -20.73 -1.67 -10.94
CA PRO A 119 -20.72 -1.12 -12.30
C PRO A 119 -19.88 0.15 -12.49
N GLU A 120 -19.66 0.92 -11.42
CA GLU A 120 -18.84 2.14 -11.49
C GLU A 120 -17.33 1.85 -11.44
N GLY A 121 -16.97 0.65 -11.02
CA GLY A 121 -15.58 0.21 -10.88
C GLY A 121 -14.73 1.19 -10.06
N MET A 122 -13.43 1.24 -10.36
CA MET A 122 -12.51 2.11 -9.63
C MET A 122 -12.80 3.60 -9.81
N LYS A 123 -13.49 4.02 -10.88
CA LYS A 123 -13.89 5.43 -11.05
C LYS A 123 -14.88 5.87 -9.98
N GLY A 124 -15.83 5.01 -9.62
CA GLY A 124 -16.74 5.24 -8.49
C GLY A 124 -15.97 5.35 -7.18
N ALA A 125 -15.06 4.41 -6.92
CA ALA A 125 -14.24 4.42 -5.71
C ALA A 125 -13.37 5.69 -5.57
N ILE A 126 -12.74 6.15 -6.66
CA ILE A 126 -11.97 7.40 -6.67
C ILE A 126 -12.86 8.60 -6.33
N ARG A 127 -14.00 8.73 -7.03
CA ARG A 127 -14.93 9.84 -6.80
C ARG A 127 -15.43 9.88 -5.36
N THR A 128 -15.83 8.73 -4.80
CA THR A 128 -16.27 8.63 -3.40
C THR A 128 -15.15 9.01 -2.42
N ALA A 129 -13.90 8.60 -2.67
CA ALA A 129 -12.78 8.99 -1.81
C ALA A 129 -12.53 10.51 -1.85
N GLU A 130 -12.60 11.12 -3.04
CA GLU A 130 -12.46 12.58 -3.22
C GLU A 130 -13.59 13.35 -2.52
N GLU A 131 -14.85 12.89 -2.65
CA GLU A 131 -16.00 13.47 -1.96
C GLU A 131 -15.86 13.38 -0.43
N MET A 132 -15.41 12.24 0.09
CA MET A 132 -15.15 12.06 1.52
C MET A 132 -14.07 13.02 2.04
N ALA A 133 -12.95 13.13 1.32
CA ALA A 133 -11.86 14.04 1.71
C ALA A 133 -12.22 15.52 1.57
N ALA A 134 -13.11 15.88 0.62
CA ALA A 134 -13.64 17.23 0.51
C ALA A 134 -14.60 17.58 1.66
N ALA A 135 -15.32 16.59 2.19
CA ALA A 135 -16.30 16.78 3.27
C ALA A 135 -15.68 16.74 4.68
N ASP A 136 -14.56 16.05 4.87
CA ASP A 136 -13.88 15.91 6.17
C ASP A 136 -12.36 16.03 6.01
N SER A 137 -11.81 17.12 6.58
CA SER A 137 -10.39 17.46 6.51
C SER A 137 -9.47 16.51 7.28
N ARG A 138 -10.02 15.57 8.06
CA ARG A 138 -9.22 14.51 8.70
C ARG A 138 -8.71 13.49 7.70
N TYR A 139 -9.33 13.37 6.52
CA TYR A 139 -8.88 12.41 5.52
C TYR A 139 -7.65 12.91 4.77
N PHE A 140 -6.61 12.09 4.77
CA PHE A 140 -5.43 12.28 3.93
C PHE A 140 -5.42 11.20 2.84
N ILE A 141 -5.38 11.62 1.57
CA ILE A 141 -5.25 10.71 0.44
C ILE A 141 -3.81 10.67 -0.04
N PRO A 142 -3.08 9.54 0.11
CA PRO A 142 -1.72 9.40 -0.38
C PRO A 142 -1.59 9.62 -1.89
N GLN A 143 -2.60 9.26 -2.68
CA GLN A 143 -2.65 9.42 -4.14
C GLN A 143 -1.50 8.70 -4.85
N GLN A 144 -1.48 7.37 -4.80
CA GLN A 144 -0.34 6.57 -5.31
C GLN A 144 0.09 6.89 -6.75
N PHE A 145 -0.82 7.38 -7.59
CA PHE A 145 -0.55 7.70 -8.99
C PHE A 145 0.15 9.05 -9.20
N MET A 146 0.07 9.96 -8.22
CA MET A 146 0.61 11.32 -8.31
C MET A 146 1.72 11.60 -7.29
N ASN A 147 1.80 10.80 -6.22
CA ASN A 147 2.73 11.04 -5.13
C ASN A 147 4.18 10.74 -5.52
N ALA A 148 5.04 11.76 -5.43
CA ALA A 148 6.46 11.65 -5.78
C ALA A 148 7.24 10.67 -4.88
N ALA A 149 6.75 10.38 -3.67
CA ALA A 149 7.35 9.41 -2.76
C ALA A 149 7.24 7.96 -3.28
N ASN A 150 6.25 7.67 -4.11
CA ASN A 150 6.09 6.35 -4.74
C ASN A 150 7.29 6.02 -5.66
N PRO A 151 7.58 6.78 -6.74
CA PRO A 151 8.75 6.46 -7.57
C PRO A 151 10.08 6.71 -6.84
N ALA A 152 10.14 7.59 -5.83
CA ALA A 152 11.37 7.86 -5.09
C ALA A 152 11.89 6.63 -4.32
N VAL A 153 11.02 5.86 -3.67
CA VAL A 153 11.43 4.67 -2.88
C VAL A 153 12.05 3.55 -3.73
N HIS A 154 11.81 3.58 -5.04
CA HIS A 154 12.36 2.58 -5.97
C HIS A 154 13.70 3.01 -6.59
N ARG A 155 14.12 4.26 -6.41
CA ARG A 155 15.38 4.80 -6.94
C ARG A 155 16.54 4.75 -5.96
N ALA A 156 16.23 4.69 -4.66
CA ALA A 156 17.20 4.68 -3.57
C ALA A 156 17.73 3.28 -3.24
#